data_AF-A0A497R5K6-F1
#
_entry.id   AF-A0A497R5K6-F1
#
_cell.length_a   1.000
_cell.length_b   1.000
_cell.length_c   1.000
_cell.angle_alpha   90.00
_cell.angle_beta   90.00
_cell.angle_gamma   90.00
#
_symmetry.space_group_name_H-M   'P 1'
#
loop_
_entity.id
_entity.type
_entity.pdbx_description
1 polymer ?
#
loop_
_entity_poly.entity_id
_entity_poly.type
_entity_poly.pdbx_seq_one_letter_code
_entity_poly.pdbx_strand_id
1 'polypeptide(L)'
;MRIYYPKRSNFLKDCERIIRQNKDELLSGIPVTIRLSPQGYNGKIRVSIEEANFTTFWADWEYSDPTRFPARIRAAAYALFRQGCFGEFIISHKTGILTIQYVASPTDASDDVEIEKPTSLKIQKSDVSSIDSVHKPMLRKHHLEKDVERCIVVAEILYSKFNQSDEGIFGYKDMPEEVLPESVKKGSYEHLMFITLTVSIDYQRDATELWRASRQTINDASTRWIYYPEEVIKRSEKELINAMQKYNLAKKPVKDPLEIWRPVCKSFYELFDSDPRNLLKECGYDALKVFNLLKSKYKPNFPYLSGKKILPLWIRMLHDVVGIDLKNLDKIPIPVDIHIARATFCIGGLRGKYEGNIQNVFHIIDEVWEEACKSLPYYRLQLDEPLWHLSKHGCTNRIDNYCIKARECPVSRYCVSGKIYVSANKIVIET
;
A
#
# COMPACT_ATOMS: atom_id res chain seq x y z
N MET A 1 -14.41 21.97 -23.94
CA MET A 1 -12.94 21.91 -23.80
C MET A 1 -12.50 20.61 -23.11
N ARG A 2 -11.22 20.21 -23.20
CA ARG A 2 -10.71 19.02 -22.48
C ARG A 2 -10.31 19.38 -21.03
N ILE A 3 -10.77 18.58 -20.08
CA ILE A 3 -10.48 18.73 -18.64
C ILE A 3 -9.76 17.47 -18.16
N TYR A 4 -8.65 17.65 -17.44
CA TYR A 4 -7.94 16.52 -16.83
C TYR A 4 -8.72 15.90 -15.68
N TYR A 5 -8.69 14.57 -15.59
CA TYR A 5 -9.13 13.88 -14.39
C TYR A 5 -8.28 14.30 -13.18
N PRO A 6 -8.87 14.36 -11.97
CA PRO A 6 -8.16 14.84 -10.79
C PRO A 6 -7.14 13.81 -10.32
N LYS A 7 -5.89 14.24 -10.07
CA LYS A 7 -4.86 13.39 -9.43
C LYS A 7 -5.24 12.99 -8.00
N ARG A 8 -5.98 13.85 -7.29
CA ARG A 8 -6.53 13.62 -5.94
C ARG A 8 -7.87 14.35 -5.81
N SER A 9 -8.84 13.74 -5.13
CA SER A 9 -10.12 14.39 -4.80
C SER A 9 -10.75 13.77 -3.55
N ASN A 10 -11.20 14.63 -2.64
CA ASN A 10 -11.93 14.21 -1.43
C ASN A 10 -13.35 13.72 -1.73
N PHE A 11 -13.90 14.03 -2.91
CA PHE A 11 -15.27 13.69 -3.29
C PHE A 11 -15.37 12.39 -4.10
N LEU A 12 -14.24 11.88 -4.60
CA LEU A 12 -14.20 10.77 -5.55
C LEU A 12 -14.84 9.50 -4.98
N LYS A 13 -14.52 9.14 -3.72
CA LYS A 13 -15.03 7.92 -3.08
C LYS A 13 -16.55 7.92 -2.94
N ASP A 14 -17.14 9.06 -2.56
CA ASP A 14 -18.60 9.18 -2.43
C ASP A 14 -19.29 9.11 -3.78
N CYS A 15 -18.71 9.75 -4.80
CA CYS A 15 -19.22 9.67 -6.17
C CYS A 15 -19.16 8.23 -6.70
N GLU A 16 -18.04 7.54 -6.54
CA GLU A 16 -17.87 6.15 -6.99
C GLU A 16 -18.83 5.19 -6.32
N ARG A 17 -19.00 5.32 -5.00
CA ARG A 17 -19.92 4.48 -4.23
C ARG A 17 -21.36 4.62 -4.75
N ILE A 18 -21.83 5.86 -4.92
CA ILE A 18 -23.21 6.13 -5.33
C ILE A 18 -23.43 5.75 -6.80
N ILE A 19 -22.51 6.11 -7.70
CA ILE A 19 -22.62 5.73 -9.13
C ILE A 19 -22.64 4.20 -9.27
N ARG A 20 -21.80 3.49 -8.52
CA ARG A 20 -21.79 2.01 -8.54
C ARG A 20 -23.12 1.41 -8.08
N GLN A 21 -23.72 1.97 -7.02
CA GLN A 21 -24.99 1.49 -6.46
C GLN A 21 -26.17 1.71 -7.39
N ASN A 22 -26.10 2.70 -8.29
CA ASN A 22 -27.20 3.11 -9.15
C ASN A 22 -26.76 3.10 -10.62
N LYS A 23 -25.83 2.20 -11.00
CA LYS A 23 -25.22 2.21 -12.34
C LYS A 23 -26.24 1.95 -13.43
N ASP A 24 -27.07 0.92 -13.23
CA ASP A 24 -28.06 0.50 -14.23
C ASP A 24 -29.15 1.56 -14.39
N GLU A 25 -29.65 2.10 -13.27
CA GLU A 25 -30.60 3.23 -13.26
C GLU A 25 -30.01 4.48 -13.94
N LEU A 26 -28.75 4.80 -13.66
CA LEU A 26 -28.09 5.94 -14.28
C LEU A 26 -28.02 5.80 -15.81
N LEU A 27 -27.61 4.62 -16.30
CA LEU A 27 -27.47 4.35 -17.72
C LEU A 27 -28.83 4.20 -18.41
N SER A 28 -29.89 3.83 -17.69
CA SER A 28 -31.27 3.88 -18.17
C SER A 28 -31.87 5.30 -18.16
N GLY A 29 -31.07 6.32 -17.86
CA GLY A 29 -31.51 7.72 -17.88
C GLY A 29 -32.21 8.20 -16.61
N ILE A 30 -32.14 7.45 -15.50
CA ILE A 30 -32.66 7.92 -14.20
C ILE A 30 -31.57 8.77 -13.52
N PRO A 31 -31.86 10.02 -13.11
CA PRO A 31 -30.86 10.86 -12.48
C PRO A 31 -30.42 10.35 -11.10
N VAL A 32 -29.11 10.28 -10.89
CA VAL A 32 -28.51 9.86 -9.62
C VAL A 32 -28.08 11.09 -8.80
N THR A 33 -28.42 11.09 -7.51
CA THR A 33 -28.12 12.20 -6.60
C THR A 33 -27.11 11.81 -5.52
N ILE A 34 -26.08 12.64 -5.34
CA ILE A 34 -25.00 12.48 -4.37
C ILE A 34 -25.03 13.67 -3.42
N ARG A 35 -25.15 13.40 -2.11
CA ARG A 35 -25.07 14.43 -1.06
C ARG A 35 -23.63 14.59 -0.59
N LEU A 36 -23.10 15.80 -0.72
CA LEU A 36 -21.76 16.24 -0.32
C LEU A 36 -21.89 17.38 0.70
N SER A 37 -20.76 17.88 1.24
CA SER A 37 -20.77 19.02 2.16
C SER A 37 -21.42 20.27 1.52
N PRO A 38 -22.17 21.10 2.28
CA PRO A 38 -23.09 22.10 1.71
C PRO A 38 -22.45 23.27 0.93
N GLN A 39 -21.13 23.40 0.94
CA GLN A 39 -20.38 24.47 0.27
C GLN A 39 -20.10 24.16 -1.21
N GLY A 40 -19.61 25.14 -1.97
CA GLY A 40 -19.07 24.94 -3.33
C GLY A 40 -19.87 25.63 -4.44
N TYR A 41 -19.24 25.79 -5.60
CA TYR A 41 -19.83 26.49 -6.74
C TYR A 41 -21.02 25.73 -7.32
N ASN A 42 -22.14 26.43 -7.47
CA ASN A 42 -23.29 25.90 -8.20
C ASN A 42 -22.99 25.92 -9.70
N GLY A 43 -23.44 24.90 -10.42
CA GLY A 43 -23.23 24.83 -11.86
C GLY A 43 -23.88 23.60 -12.46
N LYS A 44 -24.19 23.64 -13.75
CA LYS A 44 -24.72 22.54 -14.54
C LYS A 44 -23.86 22.46 -15.80
N ILE A 45 -23.16 21.34 -15.98
CA ILE A 45 -22.16 21.18 -17.04
C ILE A 45 -22.46 19.89 -17.78
N ARG A 46 -22.46 19.94 -19.11
CA ARG A 46 -22.47 18.74 -19.96
C ARG A 46 -21.03 18.20 -20.07
N VAL A 47 -20.86 16.90 -19.87
CA VAL A 47 -19.56 16.23 -20.00
C VAL A 47 -19.69 15.00 -20.89
N SER A 48 -18.62 14.64 -21.58
CA SER A 48 -18.52 13.40 -22.35
C SER A 48 -17.35 12.56 -21.83
N ILE A 49 -17.65 11.32 -21.46
CA ILE A 49 -16.71 10.35 -20.89
C ILE A 49 -16.42 9.28 -21.94
N GLU A 50 -15.18 9.22 -22.40
CA GLU A 50 -14.74 8.33 -23.48
C GLU A 50 -13.93 7.15 -22.91
N GLU A 51 -14.22 5.93 -23.36
CA GLU A 51 -13.51 4.72 -22.91
C GLU A 51 -12.00 4.77 -23.20
N ALA A 52 -11.62 5.31 -24.36
CA ALA A 52 -10.23 5.37 -24.80
C ALA A 52 -9.40 6.50 -24.16
N ASN A 53 -10.02 7.45 -23.45
CA ASN A 53 -9.33 8.63 -22.92
C ASN A 53 -9.18 8.58 -21.41
N PHE A 54 -8.02 8.09 -20.95
CA PHE A 54 -7.73 7.85 -19.54
C PHE A 54 -7.19 9.06 -18.77
N THR A 55 -6.90 10.18 -19.45
CA THR A 55 -6.32 11.37 -18.82
C THR A 55 -7.27 12.55 -18.76
N THR A 56 -8.22 12.64 -19.70
CA THR A 56 -9.09 13.80 -19.85
C THR A 56 -10.50 13.38 -20.26
N PHE A 57 -11.46 14.27 -20.01
CA PHE A 57 -12.82 14.19 -20.51
C PHE A 57 -13.19 15.50 -21.21
N TRP A 58 -14.20 15.48 -22.09
CA TRP A 58 -14.71 16.72 -22.68
C TRP A 58 -15.77 17.33 -21.75
N ALA A 59 -15.79 18.65 -21.63
CA ALA A 59 -16.82 19.39 -20.91
C ALA A 59 -17.26 20.65 -21.66
N ASP A 60 -18.55 20.93 -21.62
CA ASP A 60 -19.17 22.17 -22.12
C ASP A 60 -18.96 23.27 -21.07
N TRP A 61 -17.81 23.93 -21.14
CA TRP A 61 -17.34 24.90 -20.16
C TRP A 61 -16.78 26.12 -20.87
N GLU A 62 -17.36 27.28 -20.55
CA GLU A 62 -17.15 28.54 -21.29
C GLU A 62 -15.87 29.29 -20.89
N TYR A 63 -15.25 28.96 -19.74
CA TYR A 63 -14.03 29.62 -19.31
C TYR A 63 -12.78 28.97 -19.90
N SER A 64 -11.85 29.79 -20.37
CA SER A 64 -10.59 29.35 -20.98
C SER A 64 -9.61 28.66 -20.01
N ASP A 65 -9.73 28.93 -18.70
CA ASP A 65 -8.87 28.37 -17.66
C ASP A 65 -9.44 27.06 -17.08
N PRO A 66 -8.86 25.88 -17.37
CA PRO A 66 -9.34 24.59 -16.88
C PRO A 66 -9.12 24.40 -15.37
N THR A 67 -8.24 25.19 -14.74
CA THR A 67 -7.99 25.06 -13.29
C THR A 67 -9.20 25.45 -12.46
N ARG A 68 -10.02 26.39 -12.98
CA ARG A 68 -11.27 26.86 -12.39
C ARG A 68 -12.44 25.89 -12.52
N PHE A 69 -12.27 24.78 -13.23
CA PHE A 69 -13.34 23.79 -13.42
C PHE A 69 -13.79 23.19 -12.07
N PRO A 70 -15.10 23.12 -11.75
CA PRO A 70 -15.58 22.73 -10.43
C PRO A 70 -15.07 21.37 -9.96
N ALA A 71 -14.39 21.34 -8.81
CA ALA A 71 -13.73 20.13 -8.30
C ALA A 71 -14.68 18.94 -8.07
N ARG A 72 -15.95 19.21 -7.71
CA ARG A 72 -16.98 18.18 -7.50
C ARG A 72 -17.45 17.54 -8.80
N ILE A 73 -17.70 18.36 -9.81
CA ILE A 73 -18.06 17.90 -11.16
C ILE A 73 -16.88 17.13 -11.77
N ARG A 74 -15.64 17.62 -11.56
CA ARG A 74 -14.42 16.91 -11.97
C ARG A 74 -14.28 15.53 -11.32
N ALA A 75 -14.59 15.43 -10.02
CA ALA A 75 -14.57 14.17 -9.29
C ALA A 75 -15.64 13.20 -9.78
N ALA A 76 -16.84 13.71 -10.09
CA ALA A 76 -17.94 12.92 -10.62
C ALA A 76 -17.65 12.39 -12.03
N ALA A 77 -17.10 13.22 -12.92
CA ALA A 77 -16.65 12.80 -14.25
C ALA A 77 -15.60 11.68 -14.16
N TYR A 78 -14.66 11.77 -13.22
CA TYR A 78 -13.69 10.70 -13.00
C TYR A 78 -14.30 9.44 -12.40
N ALA A 79 -15.26 9.60 -11.49
CA ALA A 79 -15.99 8.47 -10.92
C ALA A 79 -16.77 7.71 -12.00
N LEU A 80 -17.44 8.42 -12.93
CA LEU A 80 -18.11 7.82 -14.09
C LEU A 80 -17.14 6.96 -14.92
N PHE A 81 -15.99 7.54 -15.30
CA PHE A 81 -14.94 6.83 -16.02
C PHE A 81 -14.49 5.57 -15.25
N ARG A 82 -14.21 5.71 -13.95
CA ARG A 82 -13.75 4.59 -13.10
C ARG A 82 -14.81 3.52 -12.84
N GLN A 83 -16.09 3.84 -12.98
CA GLN A 83 -17.18 2.87 -12.91
C GLN A 83 -17.55 2.30 -14.30
N GLY A 84 -16.85 2.68 -15.36
CA GLY A 84 -17.15 2.25 -16.73
C GLY A 84 -18.51 2.77 -17.22
N CYS A 85 -18.86 3.99 -16.86
CA CYS A 85 -20.02 4.72 -17.37
C CYS A 85 -19.50 5.69 -18.44
N PHE A 86 -19.68 5.34 -19.71
CA PHE A 86 -19.24 6.11 -20.87
C PHE A 86 -20.42 6.79 -21.56
N GLY A 87 -20.14 7.85 -22.33
CA GLY A 87 -21.15 8.64 -23.04
C GLY A 87 -21.32 10.05 -22.47
N GLU A 88 -22.42 10.70 -22.85
CA GLU A 88 -22.72 12.08 -22.44
C GLU A 88 -23.53 12.13 -21.15
N PHE A 89 -23.15 13.05 -20.26
CA PHE A 89 -23.83 13.27 -18.99
C PHE A 89 -24.04 14.76 -18.72
N ILE A 90 -25.15 15.09 -18.09
CA ILE A 90 -25.35 16.39 -17.45
C ILE A 90 -25.05 16.22 -15.96
N ILE A 91 -24.07 16.95 -15.46
CA ILE A 91 -23.72 16.98 -14.05
C ILE A 91 -24.06 18.35 -13.48
N SER A 92 -24.95 18.41 -12.49
CA SER A 92 -25.29 19.63 -11.79
C SER A 92 -24.91 19.57 -10.31
N HIS A 93 -24.52 20.71 -9.75
CA HIS A 93 -24.27 20.88 -8.33
C HIS A 93 -25.06 22.08 -7.80
N LYS A 94 -25.81 21.89 -6.72
CA LYS A 94 -26.49 22.95 -5.98
C LYS A 94 -26.41 22.69 -4.48
N THR A 95 -25.77 23.59 -3.74
CA THR A 95 -25.76 23.59 -2.26
C THR A 95 -25.44 22.23 -1.62
N GLY A 96 -24.37 21.56 -2.06
CA GLY A 96 -23.99 20.23 -1.56
C GLY A 96 -24.64 19.05 -2.26
N ILE A 97 -25.62 19.27 -3.12
CA ILE A 97 -26.30 18.21 -3.86
C ILE A 97 -25.73 18.16 -5.27
N LEU A 98 -25.14 17.03 -5.63
CA LEU A 98 -24.63 16.76 -6.98
C LEU A 98 -25.60 15.78 -7.67
N THR A 99 -26.11 16.13 -8.85
CA THR A 99 -27.00 15.28 -9.64
C THR A 99 -26.35 14.95 -10.98
N ILE A 100 -26.36 13.68 -11.35
CA ILE A 100 -25.81 13.14 -12.60
C ILE A 100 -26.95 12.56 -13.42
N GLN A 101 -27.05 12.96 -14.67
CA GLN A 101 -28.07 12.51 -15.62
C GLN A 101 -27.37 12.01 -16.88
N TYR A 102 -27.65 10.78 -17.31
CA TYR A 102 -27.20 10.30 -18.61
C TYR A 102 -28.01 10.96 -19.73
N VAL A 103 -27.33 11.36 -20.80
CA VAL A 103 -27.94 11.90 -22.02
C VAL A 103 -27.89 10.79 -23.06
N ALA A 104 -29.03 10.12 -23.24
CA ALA A 104 -29.14 9.09 -24.28
C ALA A 104 -28.90 9.72 -25.66
N SER A 105 -28.06 9.07 -26.47
CA SER A 105 -27.90 9.42 -27.87
C SER A 105 -29.13 8.93 -28.66
N PRO A 106 -29.52 9.58 -29.79
CA PRO A 106 -30.70 9.19 -30.56
C PRO A 106 -30.64 7.79 -31.21
N THR A 107 -29.57 7.01 -31.00
CA THR A 107 -29.30 5.75 -31.71
C THR A 107 -29.61 4.48 -30.92
N ASP A 108 -30.10 4.56 -29.68
CA ASP A 108 -30.42 3.38 -28.86
C ASP A 108 -31.94 3.23 -28.61
N ALA A 109 -32.73 3.15 -29.69
CA ALA A 109 -34.16 2.82 -29.64
C ALA A 109 -34.48 1.57 -30.47
N SER A 110 -34.41 0.41 -29.81
CA SER A 110 -35.02 -0.90 -30.15
C SER A 110 -34.55 -1.87 -29.05
N ASP A 111 -35.36 -2.61 -28.30
CA ASP A 111 -36.69 -3.15 -28.50
C ASP A 111 -37.44 -3.26 -27.17
N ASP A 112 -38.78 -3.24 -27.27
CA ASP A 112 -39.75 -3.37 -26.19
C ASP A 112 -39.66 -4.70 -25.44
N VAL A 113 -39.73 -4.66 -24.10
CA VAL A 113 -40.32 -5.74 -23.28
C VAL A 113 -41.15 -5.13 -22.14
N GLU A 114 -42.36 -5.67 -22.02
CA GLU A 114 -43.51 -5.22 -21.24
C GLU A 114 -43.29 -5.06 -19.72
N ILE A 115 -43.94 -4.02 -19.16
CA ILE A 115 -43.98 -3.70 -17.74
C ILE A 115 -45.20 -4.39 -17.10
N GLU A 116 -44.96 -5.36 -16.23
CA GLU A 116 -45.94 -5.75 -15.20
C GLU A 116 -45.70 -4.97 -13.89
N LYS A 117 -46.80 -4.43 -13.35
CA LYS A 117 -46.85 -3.53 -12.19
C LYS A 117 -46.53 -4.24 -10.86
N PRO A 118 -45.72 -3.66 -9.95
CA PRO A 118 -45.67 -4.10 -8.57
C PRO A 118 -46.79 -3.47 -7.75
N THR A 119 -47.61 -4.34 -7.18
CA THR A 119 -48.64 -4.03 -6.19
C THR A 119 -48.00 -3.60 -4.86
N SER A 120 -48.49 -2.48 -4.35
CA SER A 120 -48.21 -1.90 -3.03
C SER A 120 -48.38 -2.89 -1.87
N LEU A 121 -47.42 -2.92 -0.93
CA LEU A 121 -47.65 -3.41 0.43
C LEU A 121 -46.85 -2.62 1.48
N LYS A 122 -47.50 -2.51 2.64
CA LYS A 122 -47.45 -1.43 3.62
C LYS A 122 -46.28 -1.52 4.59
N ILE A 123 -45.84 -0.35 5.05
CA ILE A 123 -44.97 -0.14 6.21
C ILE A 123 -45.77 -0.43 7.48
N GLN A 124 -45.23 -1.26 8.38
CA GLN A 124 -45.55 -1.23 9.80
C GLN A 124 -44.25 -1.15 10.62
N LYS A 125 -44.30 -0.29 11.64
CA LYS A 125 -43.27 -0.03 12.65
C LYS A 125 -43.55 -0.86 13.91
N SER A 126 -42.49 -0.96 14.73
CA SER A 126 -42.39 -1.45 16.12
C SER A 126 -41.79 -2.87 16.21
N ASP A 127 -40.84 -3.21 17.07
CA ASP A 127 -40.47 -2.65 18.38
C ASP A 127 -38.95 -2.77 18.68
N VAL A 128 -38.50 -1.88 19.55
CA VAL A 128 -37.18 -1.88 20.19
C VAL A 128 -37.29 -2.60 21.53
N SER A 129 -36.47 -3.64 21.76
CA SER A 129 -35.92 -3.93 23.09
C SER A 129 -34.65 -4.80 23.02
N SER A 130 -33.58 -4.23 23.56
CA SER A 130 -32.45 -4.80 24.32
C SER A 130 -32.19 -6.32 24.30
N ILE A 131 -30.92 -6.69 24.09
CA ILE A 131 -30.11 -7.49 25.03
C ILE A 131 -28.62 -7.24 24.74
N ASP A 132 -27.91 -6.77 25.76
CA ASP A 132 -26.46 -6.79 25.87
C ASP A 132 -25.93 -8.22 25.88
N SER A 133 -24.93 -8.52 25.06
CA SER A 133 -23.83 -9.39 25.48
C SER A 133 -22.58 -9.10 24.66
N VAL A 134 -21.53 -8.70 25.37
CA VAL A 134 -20.18 -8.52 24.85
C VAL A 134 -19.67 -9.88 24.35
N HIS A 135 -19.81 -10.12 23.05
CA HIS A 135 -19.16 -11.25 22.38
C HIS A 135 -17.70 -10.90 22.10
N LYS A 136 -16.79 -11.57 22.84
CA LYS A 136 -15.41 -11.81 22.39
C LYS A 136 -15.47 -12.33 20.94
N PRO A 137 -14.69 -11.79 19.98
CA PRO A 137 -14.70 -12.34 18.64
C PRO A 137 -14.10 -13.74 18.67
N MET A 138 -14.95 -14.76 18.54
CA MET A 138 -14.54 -16.10 18.11
C MET A 138 -13.82 -15.96 16.75
N LEU A 139 -12.66 -16.60 16.61
CA LEU A 139 -11.99 -16.74 15.32
C LEU A 139 -12.96 -17.40 14.33
N ARG A 140 -13.51 -16.62 13.39
CA ARG A 140 -14.11 -17.17 12.18
C ARG A 140 -13.00 -17.93 11.45
N LYS A 141 -13.16 -19.25 11.25
CA LYS A 141 -12.22 -20.06 10.47
C LYS A 141 -11.95 -19.38 9.13
N HIS A 142 -10.71 -18.94 8.96
CA HIS A 142 -10.18 -18.42 7.71
C HIS A 142 -10.11 -19.60 6.73
N HIS A 143 -10.80 -19.51 5.60
CA HIS A 143 -10.71 -20.52 4.55
C HIS A 143 -9.70 -20.00 3.52
N LEU A 144 -8.42 -20.08 3.87
CA LEU A 144 -7.33 -19.79 2.95
C LEU A 144 -6.60 -21.09 2.62
N GLU A 145 -6.55 -21.44 1.34
CA GLU A 145 -5.84 -22.59 0.80
C GLU A 145 -4.51 -22.15 0.21
N LYS A 146 -3.43 -22.86 0.55
CA LYS A 146 -2.07 -22.62 0.02
C LYS A 146 -1.92 -23.28 -1.35
N ASP A 147 -1.32 -22.56 -2.30
CA ASP A 147 -0.98 -23.06 -3.63
C ASP A 147 0.54 -22.99 -3.82
N VAL A 148 1.24 -23.95 -3.20
CA VAL A 148 2.71 -23.98 -3.15
C VAL A 148 3.30 -24.16 -4.54
N GLU A 149 2.72 -25.04 -5.37
CA GLU A 149 3.18 -25.28 -6.75
C GLU A 149 3.14 -24.01 -7.59
N ARG A 150 2.07 -23.21 -7.47
CA ARG A 150 2.01 -21.91 -8.13
C ARG A 150 3.07 -20.95 -7.60
N CYS A 151 3.29 -20.91 -6.29
CA CYS A 151 4.34 -20.09 -5.70
C CYS A 151 5.75 -20.49 -6.16
N ILE A 152 6.03 -21.77 -6.38
CA ILE A 152 7.32 -22.24 -6.94
C ILE A 152 7.57 -21.60 -8.30
N VAL A 153 6.62 -21.75 -9.22
CA VAL A 153 6.76 -21.25 -10.60
C VAL A 153 6.81 -19.72 -10.64
N VAL A 154 5.99 -19.04 -9.82
CA VAL A 154 6.01 -17.58 -9.73
C VAL A 154 7.33 -17.09 -9.14
N ALA A 155 7.88 -17.76 -8.14
CA ALA A 155 9.17 -17.41 -7.55
C ALA A 155 10.30 -17.51 -8.59
N GLU A 156 10.35 -18.56 -9.41
CA GLU A 156 11.31 -18.70 -10.52
C GLU A 156 11.24 -17.54 -11.50
N ILE A 157 10.04 -17.22 -11.96
CA ILE A 157 9.84 -16.14 -12.94
C ILE A 157 10.26 -14.80 -12.33
N LEU A 158 9.80 -14.49 -11.12
CA LEU A 158 10.07 -13.20 -10.49
C LEU A 158 11.54 -13.05 -10.11
N TYR A 159 12.14 -14.10 -9.54
CA TYR A 159 13.56 -14.09 -9.16
C TYR A 159 14.44 -13.92 -10.39
N SER A 160 14.23 -14.71 -11.44
CA SER A 160 15.02 -14.63 -12.67
C SER A 160 14.88 -13.26 -13.32
N LYS A 161 13.64 -12.77 -13.47
CA LYS A 161 13.40 -11.48 -14.13
C LYS A 161 13.96 -10.30 -13.33
N PHE A 162 13.89 -10.33 -12.00
CA PHE A 162 14.44 -9.26 -11.17
C PHE A 162 15.96 -9.33 -11.04
N ASN A 163 16.52 -10.50 -10.69
CA ASN A 163 17.92 -10.63 -10.31
C ASN A 163 18.85 -10.99 -11.49
N GLN A 164 18.34 -11.66 -12.53
CA GLN A 164 19.16 -12.23 -13.62
C GLN A 164 18.92 -11.54 -14.96
N SER A 165 17.98 -10.59 -15.04
CA SER A 165 17.70 -9.83 -16.27
C SER A 165 17.78 -8.32 -16.02
N ASP A 166 18.02 -7.56 -17.08
CA ASP A 166 18.00 -6.09 -17.04
C ASP A 166 16.58 -5.51 -17.13
N GLU A 167 15.58 -6.32 -17.48
CA GLU A 167 14.19 -5.86 -17.64
C GLU A 167 13.51 -5.53 -16.32
N GLY A 168 13.89 -6.21 -15.23
CA GLY A 168 13.22 -6.09 -13.94
C GLY A 168 11.72 -6.44 -13.99
N ILE A 169 10.97 -5.95 -13.01
CA ILE A 169 9.53 -6.18 -12.92
C ILE A 169 8.80 -4.91 -13.36
N PHE A 170 8.13 -4.96 -14.51
CA PHE A 170 7.55 -3.80 -15.20
C PHE A 170 8.57 -2.72 -15.61
N GLY A 171 9.84 -3.09 -15.87
CA GLY A 171 10.89 -2.12 -16.21
C GLY A 171 11.55 -1.48 -14.99
N TYR A 172 11.29 -1.97 -13.77
CA TYR A 172 11.83 -1.41 -12.54
C TYR A 172 12.69 -2.44 -11.80
N LYS A 173 13.84 -1.97 -11.31
CA LYS A 173 14.76 -2.69 -10.42
C LYS A 173 15.21 -1.89 -9.20
N ASP A 174 15.06 -0.57 -9.24
CA ASP A 174 15.64 0.31 -8.23
C ASP A 174 14.88 0.27 -6.91
N MET A 175 15.62 0.08 -5.81
CA MET A 175 15.10 0.20 -4.46
C MET A 175 15.59 1.50 -3.80
N PRO A 176 14.73 2.23 -3.08
CA PRO A 176 15.09 3.53 -2.50
C PRO A 176 16.20 3.44 -1.43
N GLU A 177 16.37 2.27 -0.81
CA GLU A 177 17.44 1.95 0.14
C GLU A 177 18.84 1.80 -0.49
N GLU A 178 18.93 1.47 -1.78
CA GLU A 178 20.23 1.26 -2.47
C GLU A 178 20.93 2.57 -2.81
N VAL A 179 20.18 3.68 -2.83
CA VAL A 179 20.72 5.01 -3.10
C VAL A 179 21.49 5.50 -1.87
N LEU A 180 22.82 5.38 -1.94
CA LEU A 180 23.76 5.78 -0.90
C LEU A 180 23.75 7.31 -0.69
N PRO A 181 23.77 7.83 0.56
CA PRO A 181 23.99 9.25 0.81
C PRO A 181 25.38 9.70 0.37
N GLU A 182 25.49 10.90 -0.23
CA GLU A 182 26.75 11.47 -0.71
C GLU A 182 27.86 11.51 0.33
N SER A 183 27.52 11.77 1.60
CA SER A 183 28.52 11.86 2.67
C SER A 183 28.94 10.51 3.26
N VAL A 184 28.37 9.41 2.78
CA VAL A 184 28.49 8.09 3.43
C VAL A 184 29.20 7.11 2.51
N LYS A 185 30.23 6.44 3.03
CA LYS A 185 30.91 5.34 2.32
C LYS A 185 30.16 4.02 2.51
N LYS A 186 29.98 3.24 1.43
CA LYS A 186 29.40 1.88 1.51
C LYS A 186 30.16 1.01 2.50
N GLY A 187 29.41 0.28 3.34
CA GLY A 187 29.92 -0.59 4.40
C GLY A 187 30.47 0.13 5.65
N SER A 188 30.44 1.47 5.70
CA SER A 188 30.88 2.21 6.88
C SER A 188 29.90 2.08 8.05
N TYR A 189 30.35 2.49 9.24
CA TYR A 189 29.46 2.64 10.40
C TYR A 189 28.28 3.57 10.11
N GLU A 190 28.51 4.71 9.45
CA GLU A 190 27.43 5.63 9.08
C GLU A 190 26.45 5.00 8.09
N HIS A 191 26.91 4.14 7.18
CA HIS A 191 26.02 3.40 6.28
C HIS A 191 25.13 2.43 7.05
N LEU A 192 25.71 1.67 7.98
CA LEU A 192 24.98 0.78 8.86
C LEU A 192 23.92 1.53 9.69
N MET A 193 24.28 2.67 10.26
CA MET A 193 23.38 3.49 11.07
C MET A 193 22.31 4.19 10.24
N PHE A 194 22.64 4.61 9.01
CA PHE A 194 21.69 5.11 8.03
C PHE A 194 20.59 4.10 7.74
N ILE A 195 20.95 2.85 7.42
CA ILE A 195 19.99 1.77 7.23
C ILE A 195 19.20 1.51 8.51
N THR A 196 19.89 1.40 9.65
CA THR A 196 19.28 1.04 10.94
C THR A 196 18.22 2.05 11.39
N LEU A 197 18.53 3.36 11.36
CA LEU A 197 17.55 4.40 11.67
C LEU A 197 16.37 4.35 10.70
N THR A 198 16.66 4.36 9.39
CA THR A 198 15.64 4.53 8.36
C THR A 198 14.64 3.39 8.37
N VAL A 199 15.13 2.15 8.48
CA VAL A 199 14.30 0.94 8.57
C VAL A 199 13.50 0.90 9.87
N SER A 200 14.06 1.35 11.00
CA SER A 200 13.35 1.38 12.29
C SER A 200 12.06 2.21 12.24
N ILE A 201 11.97 3.18 11.33
CA ILE A 201 10.81 4.05 11.14
C ILE A 201 10.11 3.85 9.77
N ASP A 202 10.38 2.74 9.07
CA ASP A 202 9.74 2.38 7.79
C ASP A 202 8.37 1.72 7.97
N TYR A 203 7.41 2.53 8.43
CA TYR A 203 6.03 2.09 8.62
C TYR A 203 5.01 3.17 8.27
N GLN A 204 3.87 2.74 7.70
CA GLN A 204 2.70 3.59 7.41
C GLN A 204 3.03 4.89 6.62
N ARG A 205 3.98 4.81 5.69
CA ARG A 205 4.44 5.96 4.90
C ARG A 205 4.95 5.54 3.52
N ASP A 206 5.20 6.54 2.70
CA ASP A 206 5.87 6.35 1.41
C ASP A 206 7.37 6.11 1.67
N ALA A 207 7.89 4.99 1.17
CA ALA A 207 9.29 4.61 1.33
C ALA A 207 10.21 5.58 0.58
N THR A 208 9.86 5.99 -0.64
CA THR A 208 10.68 6.91 -1.45
C THR A 208 10.87 8.26 -0.74
N GLU A 209 9.81 8.81 -0.14
CA GLU A 209 9.89 10.03 0.67
C GLU A 209 10.74 9.84 1.94
N LEU A 210 10.59 8.70 2.64
CA LEU A 210 11.37 8.38 3.84
C LEU A 210 12.88 8.34 3.55
N TRP A 211 13.28 7.55 2.56
CA TRP A 211 14.69 7.36 2.21
C TRP A 211 15.32 8.65 1.69
N ARG A 212 14.56 9.47 0.94
CA ARG A 212 15.00 10.81 0.53
C ARG A 212 15.24 11.72 1.74
N ALA A 213 14.30 11.75 2.69
CA ALA A 213 14.45 12.55 3.91
C ALA A 213 15.66 12.10 4.73
N SER A 214 15.86 10.80 4.89
CA SER A 214 17.00 10.26 5.64
C SER A 214 18.35 10.66 5.03
N ARG A 215 18.48 10.58 3.69
CA ARG A 215 19.67 11.05 2.97
C ARG A 215 19.96 12.52 3.25
N GLN A 216 18.94 13.38 3.22
CA GLN A 216 19.09 14.80 3.55
C GLN A 216 19.56 14.97 5.01
N THR A 217 18.96 14.23 5.94
CA THR A 217 19.31 14.30 7.36
C THR A 217 20.73 13.84 7.69
N ILE A 218 21.25 12.81 7.02
CA ILE A 218 22.64 12.37 7.27
C ILE A 218 23.68 13.24 6.57
N ASN A 219 23.34 13.81 5.41
CA ASN A 219 24.24 14.71 4.68
C ASN A 219 24.41 16.07 5.40
N ASP A 220 23.42 16.49 6.22
CA ASP A 220 23.48 17.72 6.99
C ASP A 220 24.23 17.54 8.33
N ALA A 221 25.36 18.24 8.48
CA ALA A 221 26.19 18.21 9.68
C ALA A 221 25.43 18.59 10.98
N SER A 222 24.40 19.45 10.89
CA SER A 222 23.61 19.88 12.06
C SER A 222 22.66 18.80 12.58
N THR A 223 22.35 17.79 11.76
CA THR A 223 21.46 16.68 12.13
C THR A 223 22.16 15.32 12.14
N ARG A 224 23.35 15.20 11.54
CA ARG A 224 24.12 13.95 11.44
C ARG A 224 24.34 13.23 12.77
N TRP A 225 24.41 13.97 13.88
CA TRP A 225 24.57 13.40 15.21
C TRP A 225 23.45 12.41 15.61
N ILE A 226 22.26 12.45 14.99
CA ILE A 226 21.18 11.51 15.31
C ILE A 226 21.53 10.06 14.96
N TYR A 227 22.55 9.83 14.12
CA TYR A 227 23.02 8.50 13.72
C TYR A 227 24.07 7.94 14.69
N TYR A 228 24.38 8.65 15.77
CA TYR A 228 25.35 8.27 16.79
C TYR A 228 24.62 8.05 18.12
N PRO A 229 24.44 6.80 18.58
CA PRO A 229 23.62 6.49 19.75
C PRO A 229 24.02 7.25 21.02
N GLU A 230 25.32 7.35 21.30
CA GLU A 230 25.87 8.14 22.41
C GLU A 230 25.46 9.62 22.35
N GLU A 231 25.48 10.22 21.16
CA GLU A 231 25.07 11.62 20.96
C GLU A 231 23.56 11.80 21.13
N VAL A 232 22.78 10.81 20.71
CA VAL A 232 21.32 10.82 20.86
C VAL A 232 20.91 10.80 22.32
N ILE A 233 21.56 9.98 23.16
CA ILE A 233 21.22 9.90 24.59
C ILE A 233 21.65 11.14 25.38
N LYS A 234 22.73 11.82 24.97
CA LYS A 234 23.25 13.03 25.64
C LYS A 234 22.41 14.27 25.37
N ARG A 235 21.81 14.37 24.18
CA ARG A 235 20.97 15.52 23.80
C ARG A 235 19.55 15.42 24.32
N SER A 236 18.90 16.57 24.44
CA SER A 236 17.51 16.69 24.89
C SER A 236 16.52 16.10 23.88
N GLU A 237 15.34 15.73 24.35
CA GLU A 237 14.25 15.23 23.50
C GLU A 237 13.84 16.26 22.43
N LYS A 238 13.81 17.55 22.79
CA LYS A 238 13.48 18.64 21.88
C LYS A 238 14.47 18.75 20.73
N GLU A 239 15.77 18.61 21.01
CA GLU A 239 16.80 18.61 19.96
C GLU A 239 16.61 17.44 18.99
N LEU A 240 16.32 16.24 19.51
CA LEU A 240 16.10 15.07 18.68
C LEU A 240 14.87 15.20 17.80
N ILE A 241 13.76 15.68 18.36
CA ILE A 241 12.53 15.97 17.61
C ILE A 241 12.83 16.95 16.48
N ASN A 242 13.46 18.09 16.80
CA ASN A 242 13.76 19.13 15.83
C ASN A 242 14.67 18.61 14.70
N ALA A 243 15.73 17.85 15.04
CA ALA A 243 16.65 17.28 14.06
C ALA A 243 15.95 16.29 13.12
N MET A 244 15.11 15.39 13.66
CA MET A 244 14.36 14.44 12.84
C MET A 244 13.21 15.09 12.05
N GLN A 245 12.71 16.25 12.47
CA GLN A 245 11.68 16.98 11.71
C GLN A 245 12.24 17.88 10.61
N LYS A 246 13.51 18.33 10.70
CA LYS A 246 14.11 19.30 9.77
C LYS A 246 13.88 18.98 8.29
N TYR A 247 14.01 17.69 7.92
CA TYR A 247 13.79 17.19 6.56
C TYR A 247 12.56 16.27 6.43
N ASN A 248 11.65 16.31 7.41
CA ASN A 248 10.50 15.40 7.52
C ASN A 248 10.88 13.91 7.59
N LEU A 249 12.04 13.61 8.22
CA LEU A 249 12.44 12.23 8.48
C LEU A 249 11.45 11.58 9.45
N ALA A 250 11.12 12.24 10.57
CA ALA A 250 10.02 11.83 11.44
C ALA A 250 8.67 12.24 10.83
N LYS A 251 7.84 11.26 10.46
CA LYS A 251 6.44 11.50 10.06
C LYS A 251 5.56 11.69 11.28
N LYS A 252 5.87 11.00 12.38
CA LYS A 252 5.22 11.16 13.68
C LYS A 252 6.19 11.89 14.62
N PRO A 253 6.02 13.21 14.83
CA PRO A 253 7.01 14.08 15.47
C PRO A 253 7.50 13.65 16.85
N VAL A 254 6.67 12.96 17.61
CA VAL A 254 7.02 12.47 18.96
C VAL A 254 7.39 10.99 18.91
N LYS A 255 6.56 10.18 18.26
CA LYS A 255 6.71 8.72 18.25
C LYS A 255 8.00 8.26 17.58
N ASP A 256 8.32 8.75 16.40
CA ASP A 256 9.51 8.33 15.66
C ASP A 256 10.81 8.63 16.43
N PRO A 257 11.03 9.85 16.96
CA PRO A 257 12.22 10.14 17.76
C PRO A 257 12.20 9.52 19.15
N LEU A 258 11.11 9.64 19.92
CA LEU A 258 11.14 9.37 21.37
C LEU A 258 10.68 7.96 21.75
N GLU A 259 9.73 7.37 21.02
CA GLU A 259 9.22 6.03 21.31
C GLU A 259 9.92 4.94 20.49
N ILE A 260 10.62 5.31 19.41
CA ILE A 260 11.29 4.37 18.52
C ILE A 260 12.80 4.60 18.52
N TRP A 261 13.26 5.73 17.97
CA TRP A 261 14.69 5.88 17.71
C TRP A 261 15.54 6.05 18.95
N ARG A 262 15.15 6.92 19.89
CA ARG A 262 15.89 7.13 21.15
C ARG A 262 16.02 5.83 21.97
N PRO A 263 14.97 4.99 22.14
CA PRO A 263 15.11 3.67 22.75
C PRO A 263 16.05 2.73 21.98
N VAL A 264 16.00 2.70 20.64
CA VAL A 264 16.93 1.90 19.83
C VAL A 264 18.38 2.34 20.05
N CYS A 265 18.64 3.66 20.04
CA CYS A 265 19.95 4.22 20.36
C CYS A 265 20.39 3.86 21.78
N LYS A 266 19.51 4.04 22.78
CA LYS A 266 19.81 3.69 24.16
C LYS A 266 20.24 2.23 24.27
N SER A 267 19.53 1.32 23.61
CA SER A 267 19.85 -0.11 23.62
C SER A 267 21.18 -0.42 22.93
N PHE A 268 21.50 0.21 21.80
CA PHE A 268 22.82 0.05 21.18
C PHE A 268 23.94 0.62 22.06
N TYR A 269 23.73 1.78 22.67
CA TYR A 269 24.69 2.40 23.58
C TYR A 269 24.98 1.50 24.79
N GLU A 270 23.93 1.04 25.49
CA GLU A 270 24.07 0.28 26.75
C GLU A 270 24.53 -1.16 26.54
N LEU A 271 24.14 -1.81 25.45
CA LEU A 271 24.35 -3.25 25.25
C LEU A 271 25.45 -3.58 24.23
N PHE A 272 25.75 -2.67 23.31
CA PHE A 272 26.56 -2.97 22.12
C PHE A 272 27.57 -1.87 21.78
N ASP A 273 27.96 -1.04 22.76
CA ASP A 273 28.96 0.03 22.58
C ASP A 273 28.64 0.96 21.39
N SER A 274 27.35 1.32 21.27
CA SER A 274 26.79 2.13 20.18
C SER A 274 26.93 1.54 18.77
N ASP A 275 27.37 0.30 18.61
CA ASP A 275 27.67 -0.30 17.31
C ASP A 275 26.87 -1.59 17.06
N PRO A 276 25.92 -1.60 16.11
CA PRO A 276 25.16 -2.80 15.78
C PRO A 276 26.04 -3.99 15.35
N ARG A 277 27.28 -3.76 14.88
CA ARG A 277 28.23 -4.84 14.54
C ARG A 277 28.61 -5.68 15.76
N ASN A 278 28.55 -5.13 16.97
CA ASN A 278 28.83 -5.91 18.18
C ASN A 278 27.73 -6.95 18.44
N LEU A 279 26.45 -6.61 18.22
CA LEU A 279 25.35 -7.59 18.23
C LEU A 279 25.56 -8.69 17.18
N LEU A 280 25.98 -8.32 15.96
CA LEU A 280 26.26 -9.30 14.90
C LEU A 280 27.42 -10.21 15.28
N LYS A 281 28.50 -9.65 15.84
CA LYS A 281 29.69 -10.38 16.30
C LYS A 281 29.35 -11.36 17.43
N GLU A 282 28.56 -10.95 18.41
CA GLU A 282 28.05 -11.85 19.46
C GLU A 282 27.25 -13.03 18.90
N CYS A 283 26.50 -12.79 17.83
CA CYS A 283 25.76 -13.83 17.12
C CYS A 283 26.63 -14.64 16.15
N GLY A 284 27.92 -14.32 16.00
CA GLY A 284 28.81 -14.98 15.04
C GLY A 284 28.41 -14.74 13.59
N TYR A 285 27.86 -13.56 13.29
CA TYR A 285 27.31 -13.18 11.97
C TYR A 285 26.25 -14.17 11.45
N ASP A 286 25.46 -14.73 12.37
CA ASP A 286 24.36 -15.65 12.08
C ASP A 286 23.03 -14.90 12.14
N ALA A 287 22.38 -14.73 10.98
CA ALA A 287 21.14 -14.00 10.85
C ALA A 287 20.03 -14.56 11.75
N LEU A 288 19.92 -15.90 11.85
CA LEU A 288 18.87 -16.53 12.65
C LEU A 288 19.08 -16.28 14.15
N LYS A 289 20.35 -16.28 14.62
CA LYS A 289 20.64 -15.95 16.02
C LYS A 289 20.30 -14.49 16.32
N VAL A 290 20.66 -13.56 15.42
CA VAL A 290 20.30 -12.13 15.55
C VAL A 290 18.77 -11.99 15.61
N PHE A 291 18.06 -12.64 14.68
CA PHE A 291 16.61 -12.62 14.61
C PHE A 291 15.97 -13.12 15.91
N ASN A 292 16.37 -14.30 16.39
CA ASN A 292 15.83 -14.90 17.60
C ASN A 292 16.14 -14.05 18.84
N LEU A 293 17.35 -13.50 18.95
CA LEU A 293 17.77 -12.70 20.09
C LEU A 293 16.97 -11.38 20.18
N LEU A 294 16.79 -10.69 19.04
CA LEU A 294 15.96 -9.49 18.96
C LEU A 294 14.47 -9.79 19.13
N LYS A 295 13.99 -10.98 18.72
CA LYS A 295 12.59 -11.41 18.92
C LYS A 295 12.25 -11.83 20.34
N SER A 296 13.22 -12.25 21.12
CA SER A 296 13.03 -12.79 22.46
C SER A 296 13.61 -11.84 23.49
N LYS A 297 14.87 -12.05 23.89
CA LYS A 297 15.58 -11.34 24.96
C LYS A 297 15.50 -9.82 24.81
N TYR A 298 15.79 -9.29 23.61
CA TYR A 298 15.91 -7.85 23.39
C TYR A 298 14.70 -7.21 22.70
N LYS A 299 13.57 -7.94 22.58
CA LYS A 299 12.34 -7.39 22.01
C LYS A 299 11.88 -6.06 22.64
N PRO A 300 11.86 -5.90 23.98
CA PRO A 300 11.45 -4.62 24.58
C PRO A 300 12.48 -3.49 24.36
N ASN A 301 13.75 -3.85 24.14
CA ASN A 301 14.85 -2.89 23.95
C ASN A 301 14.85 -2.23 22.57
N PHE A 302 14.36 -2.94 21.55
CA PHE A 302 14.39 -2.49 20.16
C PHE A 302 12.96 -2.32 19.62
N PRO A 303 12.21 -1.27 20.05
CA PRO A 303 10.87 -1.02 19.54
C PRO A 303 10.90 -0.82 18.03
N TYR A 304 9.90 -1.40 17.35
CA TYR A 304 9.80 -1.48 15.89
C TYR A 304 10.90 -2.29 15.21
N LEU A 305 12.19 -2.05 15.48
CA LEU A 305 13.30 -2.80 14.90
C LEU A 305 13.20 -4.31 15.17
N SER A 306 12.70 -4.74 16.34
CA SER A 306 12.39 -6.16 16.65
C SER A 306 11.04 -6.66 16.09
N GLY A 307 10.37 -5.84 15.28
CA GLY A 307 9.04 -6.08 14.71
C GLY A 307 9.00 -7.27 13.74
N LYS A 308 7.79 -7.75 13.39
CA LYS A 308 7.63 -8.90 12.46
C LYS A 308 8.09 -8.59 11.03
N LYS A 309 7.78 -7.38 10.53
CA LYS A 309 8.24 -6.89 9.20
C LYS A 309 9.64 -6.30 9.26
N ILE A 310 9.88 -5.40 10.21
CA ILE A 310 11.07 -4.55 10.22
C ILE A 310 12.35 -5.32 10.54
N LEU A 311 12.31 -6.31 11.44
CA LEU A 311 13.48 -7.11 11.78
C LEU A 311 14.05 -7.89 10.58
N PRO A 312 13.26 -8.70 9.85
CA PRO A 312 13.78 -9.40 8.68
C PRO A 312 14.21 -8.42 7.57
N LEU A 313 13.50 -7.31 7.38
CA LEU A 313 13.89 -6.26 6.43
C LEU A 313 15.25 -5.64 6.79
N TRP A 314 15.48 -5.33 8.07
CA TRP A 314 16.76 -4.80 8.53
C TRP A 314 17.89 -5.80 8.28
N ILE A 315 17.71 -7.07 8.66
CA ILE A 315 18.68 -8.14 8.41
C ILE A 315 19.00 -8.27 6.91
N ARG A 316 17.98 -8.25 6.05
CA ARG A 316 18.15 -8.25 4.59
C ARG A 316 19.03 -7.10 4.13
N MET A 317 18.69 -5.86 4.52
CA MET A 317 19.43 -4.68 4.08
C MET A 317 20.86 -4.62 4.62
N LEU A 318 21.14 -5.20 5.80
CA LEU A 318 22.52 -5.35 6.27
C LEU A 318 23.35 -6.21 5.31
N HIS A 319 22.77 -7.27 4.77
CA HIS A 319 23.44 -8.11 3.80
C HIS A 319 23.50 -7.46 2.41
N ASP A 320 22.34 -7.19 1.80
CA ASP A 320 22.23 -6.80 0.39
C ASP A 320 22.77 -5.38 0.14
N VAL A 321 22.47 -4.45 1.04
CA VAL A 321 22.78 -3.02 0.86
C VAL A 321 24.09 -2.65 1.52
N VAL A 322 24.25 -2.97 2.81
CA VAL A 322 25.48 -2.62 3.56
C VAL A 322 26.67 -3.49 3.13
N GLY A 323 26.44 -4.74 2.74
CA GLY A 323 27.48 -5.69 2.35
C GLY A 323 28.06 -6.48 3.53
N ILE A 324 27.27 -6.71 4.58
CA ILE A 324 27.68 -7.55 5.72
C ILE A 324 27.38 -9.01 5.40
N ASP A 325 28.40 -9.85 5.41
CA ASP A 325 28.22 -11.30 5.23
C ASP A 325 27.48 -11.90 6.44
N LEU A 326 26.33 -12.53 6.18
CA LEU A 326 25.44 -13.11 7.18
C LEU A 326 25.07 -14.54 6.80
N LYS A 327 25.28 -15.47 7.73
CA LYS A 327 24.90 -16.88 7.59
C LYS A 327 23.41 -17.07 7.88
N ASN A 328 22.84 -18.17 7.39
CA ASN A 328 21.45 -18.59 7.66
C ASN A 328 20.37 -17.57 7.25
N LEU A 329 20.61 -16.77 6.21
CA LEU A 329 19.62 -15.84 5.66
C LEU A 329 18.38 -16.56 5.11
N ASP A 330 18.54 -17.81 4.68
CA ASP A 330 17.47 -18.71 4.21
C ASP A 330 16.41 -19.00 5.27
N LYS A 331 16.78 -18.86 6.56
CA LYS A 331 15.90 -19.11 7.72
C LYS A 331 15.16 -17.86 8.18
N ILE A 332 15.41 -16.71 7.57
CA ILE A 332 14.78 -15.44 7.93
C ILE A 332 13.45 -15.31 7.20
N PRO A 333 12.36 -14.93 7.90
CA PRO A 333 11.06 -14.76 7.27
C PRO A 333 11.07 -13.62 6.26
N ILE A 334 10.26 -13.73 5.21
CA ILE A 334 10.06 -12.61 4.29
C ILE A 334 9.37 -11.44 5.03
N PRO A 335 9.76 -10.16 4.84
CA PRO A 335 9.19 -9.03 5.54
C PRO A 335 7.79 -8.67 5.01
N VAL A 336 6.78 -9.47 5.38
CA VAL A 336 5.41 -9.31 4.86
C VAL A 336 4.84 -7.93 5.20
N ASP A 337 4.60 -7.14 4.16
CA ASP A 337 3.89 -5.88 4.19
C ASP A 337 2.64 -5.91 3.27
N ILE A 338 2.01 -4.76 3.04
CA ILE A 338 0.82 -4.69 2.17
C ILE A 338 1.13 -5.09 0.73
N HIS A 339 2.37 -4.93 0.27
CA HIS A 339 2.78 -5.24 -1.09
C HIS A 339 3.00 -6.74 -1.24
N ILE A 340 3.76 -7.36 -0.33
CA ILE A 340 3.98 -8.81 -0.29
C ILE A 340 2.64 -9.55 -0.15
N ALA A 341 1.77 -9.09 0.76
CA ALA A 341 0.44 -9.68 0.93
C ALA A 341 -0.40 -9.55 -0.34
N ARG A 342 -0.48 -8.36 -0.95
CA ARG A 342 -1.25 -8.14 -2.18
C ARG A 342 -0.73 -9.00 -3.34
N ALA A 343 0.58 -9.06 -3.55
CA ALA A 343 1.17 -9.92 -4.58
C ALA A 343 0.79 -11.38 -4.36
N THR A 344 0.97 -11.89 -3.13
CA THR A 344 0.66 -13.28 -2.75
C THR A 344 -0.80 -13.65 -3.01
N PHE A 345 -1.75 -12.78 -2.64
CA PHE A 345 -3.16 -13.02 -2.93
C PHE A 345 -3.47 -12.88 -4.43
N CYS A 346 -2.92 -11.89 -5.12
CA CYS A 346 -3.19 -11.66 -6.54
C CYS A 346 -2.73 -12.82 -7.42
N ILE A 347 -1.54 -13.36 -7.17
CA ILE A 347 -1.03 -14.54 -7.86
C ILE A 347 -1.66 -15.84 -7.35
N GLY A 348 -2.61 -15.78 -6.40
CA GLY A 348 -3.28 -16.96 -5.88
C GLY A 348 -2.37 -17.93 -5.13
N GLY A 349 -1.28 -17.46 -4.53
CA GLY A 349 -0.49 -18.27 -3.60
C GLY A 349 -1.30 -18.64 -2.36
N LEU A 350 -2.26 -17.78 -1.99
CA LEU A 350 -3.32 -18.04 -1.02
C LEU A 350 -4.68 -17.74 -1.66
N ARG A 351 -5.63 -18.69 -1.61
CA ARG A 351 -6.96 -18.59 -2.22
C ARG A 351 -8.09 -18.85 -1.23
N GLY A 352 -9.31 -18.39 -1.53
CA GLY A 352 -10.51 -18.63 -0.73
C GLY A 352 -11.11 -17.35 -0.16
N LYS A 353 -11.59 -17.43 1.10
CA LYS A 353 -12.31 -16.33 1.77
C LYS A 353 -11.61 -15.87 3.04
N TYR A 354 -11.31 -14.58 3.08
CA TYR A 354 -10.68 -13.95 4.24
C TYR A 354 -11.14 -12.50 4.43
N GLU A 355 -11.52 -12.14 5.65
CA GLU A 355 -11.70 -10.75 6.07
C GLU A 355 -11.00 -10.54 7.41
N GLY A 356 -10.10 -9.56 7.48
CA GLY A 356 -9.33 -9.30 8.68
C GLY A 356 -8.18 -8.32 8.44
N ASN A 357 -7.11 -8.44 9.22
CA ASN A 357 -5.94 -7.59 9.11
C ASN A 357 -4.69 -8.40 8.72
N ILE A 358 -3.65 -7.71 8.26
CA ILE A 358 -2.41 -8.35 7.81
C ILE A 358 -1.71 -9.18 8.89
N GLN A 359 -1.85 -8.83 10.17
CA GLN A 359 -1.17 -9.55 11.26
C GLN A 359 -1.65 -10.99 11.40
N ASN A 360 -2.91 -11.25 11.05
CA ASN A 360 -3.50 -12.59 11.13
C ASN A 360 -3.06 -13.50 9.97
N VAL A 361 -2.59 -12.93 8.85
CA VAL A 361 -2.15 -13.69 7.66
C VAL A 361 -0.64 -13.65 7.45
N PHE A 362 0.11 -12.92 8.28
CA PHE A 362 1.57 -12.83 8.19
C PHE A 362 2.25 -14.21 8.13
N HIS A 363 1.88 -15.10 9.05
CA HIS A 363 2.52 -16.42 9.20
C HIS A 363 2.26 -17.32 7.98
N ILE A 364 1.00 -17.38 7.51
CA ILE A 364 0.61 -18.19 6.35
C ILE A 364 1.21 -17.66 5.04
N ILE A 365 1.40 -16.33 4.91
CA ILE A 365 2.12 -15.76 3.77
C ILE A 365 3.61 -16.14 3.83
N ASP A 366 4.27 -16.02 4.99
CA ASP A 366 5.68 -16.45 5.10
C ASP A 366 5.83 -17.95 4.82
N GLU A 367 4.94 -18.77 5.38
CA GLU A 367 4.96 -20.23 5.26
C GLU A 367 4.81 -20.70 3.81
N VAL A 368 3.88 -20.12 3.01
CA VAL A 368 3.72 -20.54 1.60
C VAL A 368 4.98 -20.23 0.77
N TRP A 369 5.66 -19.12 1.03
CA TRP A 369 6.92 -18.78 0.35
C TRP A 369 8.11 -19.58 0.88
N GLU A 370 8.15 -19.92 2.17
CA GLU A 370 9.12 -20.85 2.73
C GLU A 370 8.99 -22.24 2.09
N GLU A 371 7.77 -22.77 2.02
CA GLU A 371 7.50 -24.06 1.38
C GLU A 371 7.89 -24.07 -0.09
N ALA A 372 7.54 -23.01 -0.85
CA ALA A 372 7.90 -22.90 -2.26
C ALA A 372 9.43 -22.89 -2.48
N CYS A 373 10.16 -22.11 -1.68
CA CYS A 373 11.61 -21.98 -1.83
C CYS A 373 12.42 -23.22 -1.40
N LYS A 374 11.83 -24.21 -0.69
CA LYS A 374 12.56 -25.44 -0.32
C LYS A 374 13.09 -26.22 -1.53
N SER A 375 12.43 -26.10 -2.67
CA SER A 375 12.78 -26.78 -3.92
C SER A 375 13.62 -25.92 -4.87
N LEU A 376 13.91 -24.68 -4.50
CA LEU A 376 14.53 -23.67 -5.36
C LEU A 376 15.95 -23.33 -4.86
N PRO A 377 16.85 -22.87 -5.75
CA PRO A 377 18.22 -22.50 -5.37
C PRO A 377 18.31 -21.18 -4.60
N TYR A 378 17.20 -20.48 -4.37
CA TYR A 378 17.11 -19.20 -3.66
C TYR A 378 16.05 -19.28 -2.56
N TYR A 379 16.17 -18.39 -1.58
CA TYR A 379 15.35 -18.38 -0.37
C TYR A 379 14.33 -17.24 -0.35
N ARG A 380 13.29 -17.40 0.47
CA ARG A 380 12.11 -16.50 0.48
C ARG A 380 12.42 -15.04 0.74
N LEU A 381 13.46 -14.72 1.50
CA LEU A 381 13.85 -13.34 1.75
C LEU A 381 14.32 -12.62 0.46
N GLN A 382 14.88 -13.35 -0.51
CA GLN A 382 15.27 -12.81 -1.82
C GLN A 382 14.06 -12.52 -2.73
N LEU A 383 12.85 -12.90 -2.32
CA LEU A 383 11.62 -12.59 -3.03
C LEU A 383 10.96 -11.30 -2.54
N ASP A 384 11.51 -10.62 -1.52
CA ASP A 384 10.99 -9.35 -0.99
C ASP A 384 10.85 -8.29 -2.10
N GLU A 385 11.96 -7.93 -2.74
CA GLU A 385 11.98 -6.88 -3.76
C GLU A 385 11.18 -7.28 -5.02
N PRO A 386 11.33 -8.49 -5.59
CA PRO A 386 10.52 -8.91 -6.74
C PRO A 386 9.01 -8.86 -6.49
N LEU A 387 8.55 -9.35 -5.32
CA LEU A 387 7.12 -9.31 -4.95
C LEU A 387 6.64 -7.89 -4.67
N TRP A 388 7.48 -7.07 -4.04
CA TRP A 388 7.18 -5.67 -3.79
C TRP A 388 7.00 -4.90 -5.11
N HIS A 389 7.89 -5.08 -6.09
CA HIS A 389 7.77 -4.46 -7.41
C HIS A 389 6.55 -4.97 -8.18
N LEU A 390 6.30 -6.28 -8.17
CA LEU A 390 5.10 -6.87 -8.78
C LEU A 390 3.83 -6.19 -8.23
N SER A 391 3.77 -6.00 -6.91
CA SER A 391 2.63 -5.37 -6.26
C SER A 391 2.53 -3.87 -6.55
N LYS A 392 3.62 -3.12 -6.38
CA LYS A 392 3.65 -1.67 -6.50
C LYS A 392 3.30 -1.21 -7.92
N HIS A 393 3.88 -1.86 -8.92
CA HIS A 393 3.73 -1.44 -10.33
C HIS A 393 2.63 -2.23 -11.08
N GLY A 394 2.27 -3.42 -10.58
CA GLY A 394 1.24 -4.29 -11.16
C GLY A 394 -0.02 -4.37 -10.31
N CYS A 395 0.01 -5.20 -9.25
CA CYS A 395 -1.19 -5.64 -8.52
C CYS A 395 -2.00 -4.50 -7.88
N THR A 396 -1.36 -3.36 -7.57
CA THR A 396 -2.06 -2.17 -7.04
C THR A 396 -3.09 -1.60 -8.03
N ASN A 397 -2.92 -1.87 -9.33
CA ASN A 397 -3.82 -1.44 -10.40
C ASN A 397 -4.91 -2.48 -10.74
N ARG A 398 -4.95 -3.61 -10.03
CA ARG A 398 -5.99 -4.64 -10.20
C ARG A 398 -7.29 -4.21 -9.52
N ILE A 399 -8.41 -4.36 -10.22
CA ILE A 399 -9.76 -4.16 -9.69
C ILE A 399 -10.54 -5.44 -9.97
N ASP A 400 -10.75 -6.23 -8.92
CA ASP A 400 -11.40 -7.55 -9.01
C ASP A 400 -10.81 -8.37 -10.18
N ASN A 401 -11.62 -8.76 -11.15
CA ASN A 401 -11.17 -9.60 -12.28
C ASN A 401 -10.36 -8.84 -13.35
N TYR A 402 -10.26 -7.52 -13.27
CA TYR A 402 -9.60 -6.70 -14.27
C TYR A 402 -8.23 -6.20 -13.79
N CYS A 403 -7.21 -6.37 -14.63
CA CYS A 403 -5.86 -5.85 -14.39
C CYS A 403 -5.33 -5.17 -15.64
N ILE A 404 -5.25 -3.84 -15.62
CA ILE A 404 -4.70 -3.04 -16.73
C ILE A 404 -3.24 -3.39 -17.05
N LYS A 405 -2.52 -3.97 -16.09
CA LYS A 405 -1.12 -4.39 -16.22
C LYS A 405 -0.95 -5.84 -16.66
N ALA A 406 -2.03 -6.58 -16.96
CA ALA A 406 -1.95 -8.01 -17.28
C ALA A 406 -1.04 -8.33 -18.48
N ARG A 407 -1.04 -7.47 -19.52
CA ARG A 407 -0.23 -7.69 -20.74
C ARG A 407 1.27 -7.55 -20.49
N GLU A 408 1.67 -6.67 -19.57
CA GLU A 408 3.08 -6.40 -19.21
C GLU A 408 3.57 -7.27 -18.04
N CYS A 409 2.64 -7.87 -17.28
CA CYS A 409 2.95 -8.59 -16.05
C CYS A 409 3.54 -9.97 -16.37
N PRO A 410 4.73 -10.31 -15.85
CA PRO A 410 5.41 -11.57 -16.17
C PRO A 410 4.68 -12.80 -15.63
N VAL A 411 3.76 -12.62 -14.68
CA VAL A 411 3.05 -13.69 -13.98
C VAL A 411 1.53 -13.56 -14.08
N SER A 412 1.01 -12.77 -15.03
CA SER A 412 -0.44 -12.52 -15.17
C SER A 412 -1.27 -13.79 -15.36
N ARG A 413 -0.73 -14.79 -16.04
CA ARG A 413 -1.38 -16.10 -16.26
C ARG A 413 -1.65 -16.90 -14.96
N TYR A 414 -0.98 -16.53 -13.86
CA TYR A 414 -1.16 -17.14 -12.55
C TYR A 414 -2.11 -16.34 -11.65
N CYS A 415 -2.52 -15.14 -12.07
CA CYS A 415 -3.43 -14.33 -11.27
C CYS A 415 -4.79 -15.01 -11.12
N VAL A 416 -5.34 -14.99 -9.91
CA VAL A 416 -6.67 -15.52 -9.64
C VAL A 416 -7.75 -14.49 -9.95
N SER A 417 -8.94 -14.98 -10.27
CA SER A 417 -10.17 -14.19 -10.29
C SER A 417 -10.64 -13.87 -8.87
N GLY A 418 -11.52 -12.89 -8.73
CA GLY A 418 -12.16 -12.55 -7.48
C GLY A 418 -11.68 -11.24 -6.85
N LYS A 419 -12.26 -10.91 -5.70
CA LYS A 419 -12.05 -9.66 -5.00
C LYS A 419 -10.82 -9.77 -4.10
N ILE A 420 -9.87 -8.85 -4.29
CA ILE A 420 -8.63 -8.78 -3.51
C ILE A 420 -8.44 -7.33 -3.11
N TYR A 421 -8.67 -7.05 -1.84
CA TYR A 421 -8.42 -5.75 -1.24
C TYR A 421 -7.40 -5.90 -0.12
N VAL A 422 -6.29 -5.16 -0.20
CA VAL A 422 -5.23 -5.19 0.81
C VAL A 422 -4.85 -3.76 1.19
N SER A 423 -5.03 -3.45 2.47
CA SER A 423 -4.62 -2.20 3.10
C SER A 423 -3.98 -2.48 4.47
N ALA A 424 -3.38 -1.47 5.09
CA ALA A 424 -2.75 -1.62 6.41
C ALA A 424 -3.74 -2.06 7.51
N ASN A 425 -5.02 -1.68 7.39
CA ASN A 425 -6.02 -1.90 8.44
C ASN A 425 -7.05 -3.00 8.09
N LYS A 426 -7.18 -3.34 6.80
CA LYS A 426 -8.20 -4.27 6.32
C LYS A 426 -7.74 -5.01 5.08
N ILE A 427 -7.95 -6.32 5.09
CA ILE A 427 -7.81 -7.22 3.95
C ILE A 427 -9.17 -7.89 3.72
N VAL A 428 -9.58 -7.99 2.45
CA VAL A 428 -10.76 -8.74 2.00
C VAL A 428 -10.37 -9.56 0.78
N ILE A 429 -10.50 -10.88 0.90
CA ILE A 429 -10.21 -11.86 -0.15
C ILE A 429 -11.47 -12.69 -0.38
N GLU A 430 -11.90 -12.76 -1.64
CA GLU A 430 -12.97 -13.62 -2.13
C GLU A 430 -12.56 -14.11 -3.53
N THR A 431 -11.81 -15.21 -3.59
CA THR A 431 -11.15 -15.73 -4.82
C THR A 431 -11.34 -17.22 -4.99
#